data_AF-A0A7U9SQ67-F1
#
_entry.id   AF-A0A7U9SQ67-F1
#
_cell.length_a   1.000
_cell.length_b   1.000
_cell.length_c   1.000
_cell.angle_alpha   90.00
_cell.angle_beta   90.00
_cell.angle_gamma   90.00
#
_symmetry.space_group_name_H-M   'P 1'
#
loop_
_entity.id
_entity.type
_entity.pdbx_description
1 polymer ?
#
loop_
_entity_poly.entity_id
_entity_poly.type
_entity_poly.pdbx_seq_one_letter_code
_entity_poly.pdbx_strand_id
1 'polypeptide(L)'
;MRNTYRLDINDDTIRLVTNYIGKAIFEEDCRQAEAAFEKFDSGKAVFKNSRKGILYIEADGAALNTRHKNDEGSAWRENKLGVVCSSDHIYYWKNKKEEREHRITKRDYVSYVGAAEQFKKHLYQCALRNGYGD
;
A
#
# COMPACT_ATOMS: atom_id res chain seq x y z
N MET A 1 -0.48 26.73 16.98
CA MET A 1 -1.92 27.01 16.79
C MET A 1 -2.11 27.53 15.37
N ARG A 2 -2.74 26.76 14.47
CA ARG A 2 -2.99 27.18 13.07
C ARG A 2 -4.43 27.67 12.98
N ASN A 3 -4.62 28.96 12.67
CA ASN A 3 -5.94 29.57 12.61
C ASN A 3 -6.48 29.45 11.18
N THR A 4 -7.19 28.35 10.90
CA THR A 4 -7.93 28.16 9.65
C THR A 4 -9.42 28.22 9.99
N TYR A 5 -10.20 29.05 9.29
CA TYR A 5 -11.66 29.19 9.49
C TYR A 5 -12.11 29.63 10.91
N ARG A 6 -11.27 30.33 11.69
CA ARG A 6 -11.56 30.74 13.09
C ARG A 6 -11.83 29.57 14.05
N LEU A 7 -11.39 28.37 13.69
CA LEU A 7 -11.38 27.21 14.57
C LEU A 7 -10.00 27.08 15.20
N ASP A 8 -9.96 26.99 16.52
CA ASP A 8 -8.73 26.64 17.22
C ASP A 8 -8.55 25.12 17.18
N ILE A 9 -7.65 24.66 16.31
CA ILE A 9 -7.38 23.24 16.12
C ILE A 9 -6.11 22.87 16.88
N ASN A 10 -6.29 22.05 17.92
CA ASN A 10 -5.19 21.45 18.67
C ASN A 10 -4.76 20.09 18.09
N ASP A 11 -3.61 19.59 18.56
CA ASP A 11 -3.02 18.34 18.07
C ASP A 11 -3.93 17.12 18.31
N ASP A 12 -4.71 17.14 19.39
CA ASP A 12 -5.67 16.06 19.69
C ASP A 12 -6.81 15.99 18.68
N THR A 13 -7.32 17.15 18.24
CA THR A 13 -8.36 17.21 17.21
C THR A 13 -7.82 16.66 15.89
N ILE A 14 -6.60 17.05 15.50
CA ILE A 14 -5.94 16.54 14.29
C ILE A 14 -5.76 15.01 14.39
N ARG A 15 -5.30 14.53 15.55
CA ARG A 15 -5.09 13.10 15.80
C ARG A 15 -6.39 12.30 15.72
N LEU A 16 -7.47 12.79 16.32
CA LEU A 16 -8.78 12.13 16.29
C LEU A 16 -9.31 12.00 14.86
N VAL A 17 -9.28 13.09 14.09
CA VAL A 17 -9.73 13.09 12.69
C VAL A 17 -8.86 12.16 11.84
N THR A 18 -7.54 12.23 12.00
CA THR A 18 -6.59 11.38 11.26
C THR A 18 -6.80 9.90 11.58
N ASN A 19 -7.00 9.55 12.85
CA ASN A 19 -7.27 8.17 13.27
C ASN A 19 -8.60 7.66 12.72
N TYR A 20 -9.64 8.49 12.72
CA TYR A 20 -10.95 8.11 12.19
C TYR A 20 -10.89 7.83 10.68
N ILE A 21 -10.33 8.76 9.91
CA ILE A 21 -10.20 8.63 8.45
C ILE A 21 -9.27 7.45 8.11
N GLY A 22 -8.13 7.36 8.78
CA GLY A 22 -7.17 6.27 8.58
C GLY A 22 -7.78 4.91 8.86
N LYS A 23 -8.55 4.76 9.95
CA LYS A 23 -9.28 3.53 10.25
C LYS A 23 -10.29 3.19 9.16
N ALA A 24 -11.11 4.14 8.72
CA ALA A 24 -12.13 3.89 7.70
C ALA A 24 -11.51 3.43 6.36
N ILE A 25 -10.40 4.05 5.95
CA ILE A 25 -9.67 3.66 4.74
C ILE A 25 -9.05 2.27 4.90
N PHE A 26 -8.43 1.99 6.05
CA PHE A 26 -7.82 0.69 6.32
C PHE A 26 -8.84 -0.45 6.34
N GLU A 27 -9.99 -0.25 6.97
CA GLU A 27 -11.06 -1.26 7.00
C GLU A 27 -11.62 -1.54 5.60
N GLU A 28 -11.75 -0.53 4.75
CA GLU A 28 -12.13 -0.74 3.35
C GLU A 28 -11.06 -1.48 2.56
N ASP A 29 -9.78 -1.16 2.76
CA ASP A 29 -8.67 -1.88 2.12
C ASP A 29 -8.64 -3.35 2.54
N CYS A 30 -8.87 -3.66 3.83
CA CYS A 30 -9.04 -5.04 4.31
C CYS A 30 -10.21 -5.75 3.62
N ARG A 31 -11.39 -5.12 3.52
CA ARG A 31 -12.55 -5.71 2.83
C ARG A 31 -12.24 -6.03 1.36
N GLN A 32 -11.59 -5.10 0.67
CA GLN A 32 -11.24 -5.28 -0.74
C GLN A 32 -10.17 -6.36 -0.94
N ALA A 33 -9.15 -6.38 -0.08
CA ALA A 33 -8.09 -7.38 -0.10
C ALA A 33 -8.64 -8.79 0.13
N GLU A 34 -9.50 -8.96 1.14
CA GLU A 34 -10.13 -10.25 1.44
C GLU A 34 -11.02 -10.71 0.29
N ALA A 35 -11.93 -9.86 -0.20
CA ALA A 35 -12.84 -10.21 -1.29
C ALA A 35 -12.11 -10.55 -2.60
N ALA A 36 -10.94 -9.94 -2.85
CA ALA A 36 -10.10 -10.29 -3.99
C ALA A 36 -9.42 -11.65 -3.79
N PHE A 37 -8.90 -11.89 -2.58
CA PHE A 37 -8.19 -13.11 -2.25
C PHE A 37 -9.13 -14.33 -2.17
N GLU A 38 -10.35 -14.19 -1.64
CA GLU A 38 -11.38 -15.24 -1.66
C GLU A 38 -11.73 -15.68 -3.09
N LYS A 39 -11.78 -14.73 -4.04
CA LYS A 39 -11.98 -15.05 -5.46
C LYS A 39 -10.79 -15.79 -6.05
N PHE A 40 -9.58 -15.42 -5.66
CA PHE A 40 -8.37 -16.14 -6.04
C PHE A 40 -8.40 -17.59 -5.52
N ASP A 41 -8.63 -17.78 -4.22
CA ASP A 41 -8.66 -19.11 -3.58
C ASP A 41 -9.78 -20.01 -4.13
N SER A 42 -10.91 -19.42 -4.54
CA SER A 42 -12.03 -20.16 -5.15
C SER A 42 -11.88 -20.40 -6.66
N GLY A 43 -10.75 -20.03 -7.27
CA GLY A 43 -10.50 -20.18 -8.72
C GLY A 43 -11.36 -19.25 -9.59
N LYS A 44 -11.94 -18.20 -9.01
CA LYS A 44 -12.82 -17.21 -9.65
C LYS A 44 -12.17 -15.81 -9.70
N ALA A 45 -10.84 -15.76 -9.76
CA ALA A 45 -10.09 -14.51 -9.86
C ALA A 45 -10.58 -13.67 -11.03
N VAL A 46 -10.66 -12.35 -10.84
CA VAL A 46 -11.13 -11.42 -11.87
C VAL A 46 -10.06 -10.38 -12.16
N PHE A 47 -9.51 -10.42 -13.36
CA PHE A 47 -8.42 -9.54 -13.79
C PHE A 47 -8.93 -8.32 -14.57
N LYS A 48 -9.83 -7.52 -13.98
CA LYS A 48 -10.51 -6.40 -14.67
C LYS A 48 -9.56 -5.36 -15.26
N ASN A 49 -8.41 -5.15 -14.63
CA ASN A 49 -7.43 -4.16 -15.06
C ASN A 49 -6.23 -4.78 -15.77
N SER A 50 -6.29 -6.06 -16.17
CA SER A 50 -5.17 -6.77 -16.80
C SER A 50 -4.61 -5.99 -17.97
N ARG A 51 -3.28 -5.91 -18.04
CA ARG A 51 -2.55 -5.17 -19.07
C ARG A 51 -1.30 -5.92 -19.48
N LYS A 52 -0.95 -5.81 -20.76
CA LYS A 52 0.34 -6.28 -21.27
C LYS A 52 1.46 -5.39 -20.74
N GLY A 53 2.55 -6.00 -20.28
CA GLY A 53 3.71 -5.27 -19.77
C GLY A 53 4.42 -6.03 -18.67
N ILE A 54 5.28 -5.34 -17.93
CA ILE A 54 5.95 -5.88 -16.75
C ILE A 54 5.38 -5.18 -15.52
N LEU A 55 4.92 -5.96 -14.56
CA LEU A 55 4.57 -5.47 -13.25
C LEU A 55 5.75 -5.68 -12.30
N TYR A 56 6.38 -4.59 -11.87
CA TYR A 56 7.44 -4.61 -10.88
C TYR A 56 6.83 -4.53 -9.48
N ILE A 57 7.22 -5.46 -8.62
CA ILE A 57 6.80 -5.50 -7.23
C ILE A 57 8.05 -5.59 -6.36
N GLU A 58 8.18 -4.63 -5.45
CA GLU A 58 9.20 -4.62 -4.39
C GLU A 58 8.48 -4.80 -3.06
N ALA A 59 9.03 -5.63 -2.18
CA ALA A 59 8.51 -5.83 -0.83
C ALA A 59 9.66 -5.75 0.18
N ASP A 60 9.40 -5.10 1.32
CA ASP A 60 10.35 -4.91 2.40
C ASP A 60 9.63 -4.98 3.76
N GLY A 61 10.40 -5.03 4.85
CA GLY A 61 9.90 -5.07 6.22
C GLY A 61 10.65 -4.09 7.12
N ALA A 62 9.91 -3.37 7.96
CA ALA A 62 10.47 -2.47 8.96
C ALA A 62 9.93 -2.81 10.35
N ALA A 63 10.83 -2.91 11.33
CA ALA A 63 10.43 -3.02 12.73
C ALA A 63 9.98 -1.65 13.25
N LEU A 64 8.83 -1.59 13.91
CA LEU A 64 8.31 -0.41 14.58
C LEU A 64 7.99 -0.71 16.04
N ASN A 65 8.19 0.27 16.90
CA ASN A 65 7.80 0.18 18.30
C ASN A 65 6.39 0.75 18.49
N THR A 66 5.52 0.00 19.17
CA THR A 66 4.16 0.41 19.48
C THR A 66 3.97 0.59 20.99
N ARG A 67 2.99 1.41 21.39
CA ARG A 67 2.68 1.62 22.82
C ARG A 67 2.06 0.39 23.49
N HIS A 68 1.53 -0.55 22.71
CA HIS A 68 0.79 -1.69 23.20
C HIS A 68 1.64 -2.96 23.10
N LYS A 69 1.92 -3.59 24.24
CA LYS A 69 2.62 -4.87 24.29
C LYS A 69 1.71 -6.00 23.79
N ASN A 70 2.29 -6.99 23.11
CA ASN A 70 1.60 -8.25 22.83
C ASN A 70 1.57 -9.11 24.09
N ASP A 71 0.96 -10.30 23.99
CA ASP A 71 0.84 -11.26 25.10
C ASP A 71 2.21 -11.73 25.64
N GLU A 72 3.26 -11.64 24.82
CA GLU A 72 4.65 -11.96 25.17
C GLU A 72 5.41 -10.76 25.78
N GLY A 73 4.73 -9.62 25.98
CA GLY A 73 5.31 -8.40 26.56
C GLY A 73 6.13 -7.53 25.59
N SER A 74 6.20 -7.90 24.31
CA SER A 74 6.91 -7.15 23.27
C SER A 74 6.08 -5.99 22.70
N ALA A 75 6.68 -4.81 22.66
CA ALA A 75 6.15 -3.61 22.01
C ALA A 75 6.48 -3.53 20.51
N TRP A 76 7.42 -4.36 20.03
CA TRP A 76 7.86 -4.37 18.64
C TRP A 76 6.84 -5.05 17.75
N ARG A 77 6.60 -4.43 16.59
CA ARG A 77 5.77 -4.96 15.51
C ARG A 77 6.54 -4.84 14.20
N GLU A 78 6.21 -5.68 13.26
CA GLU A 78 6.74 -5.59 11.90
C GLU A 78 5.70 -4.92 11.01
N ASN A 79 6.11 -3.87 10.29
CA ASN A 79 5.37 -3.32 9.17
C ASN A 79 5.93 -3.91 7.89
N LYS A 80 5.04 -4.44 7.05
CA LYS A 80 5.37 -4.93 5.72
C LYS A 80 5.02 -3.86 4.72
N LEU A 81 5.96 -3.58 3.82
CA LEU A 81 5.87 -2.55 2.81
C LEU A 81 5.90 -3.22 1.44
N GLY A 82 5.05 -2.74 0.54
CA GLY A 82 5.01 -3.15 -0.85
C GLY A 82 4.96 -1.93 -1.75
N VAL A 83 5.68 -1.99 -2.88
CA VAL A 83 5.64 -0.99 -3.94
C VAL A 83 5.33 -1.71 -5.25
N VAL A 84 4.31 -1.23 -5.95
CA VAL A 84 3.87 -1.81 -7.22
C VAL A 84 3.98 -0.75 -8.32
N CYS A 85 4.64 -1.11 -9.42
CA CYS A 85 4.86 -0.24 -10.58
C CYS A 85 4.65 -1.01 -11.88
N SER A 86 3.74 -0.53 -12.75
CA SER A 86 3.62 -1.04 -14.12
C SER A 86 4.69 -0.42 -15.03
N SER A 87 5.19 -1.18 -16.00
CA SER A 87 6.08 -0.70 -17.05
C SER A 87 5.50 0.47 -17.85
N ASP A 88 4.16 0.59 -17.93
CA ASP A 88 3.47 1.71 -18.58
C ASP A 88 3.77 3.06 -17.91
N HIS A 89 4.21 3.01 -16.65
CA HIS A 89 4.55 4.18 -15.87
C HIS A 89 6.05 4.44 -15.81
N ILE A 90 6.85 3.78 -16.66
CA ILE A 90 8.28 4.05 -16.78
C ILE A 90 8.55 4.89 -18.02
N TYR A 91 8.93 6.15 -17.79
CA TYR A 91 9.38 7.04 -18.85
C TYR A 91 10.89 6.84 -19.08
N TYR A 92 11.28 6.60 -20.33
CA TYR A 92 12.68 6.45 -20.73
C TYR A 92 13.12 7.64 -21.60
N TRP A 93 14.36 8.10 -21.40
CA TRP A 93 14.99 9.10 -22.26
C TRP A 93 16.49 8.82 -22.40
N LYS A 94 17.14 9.50 -23.35
CA LYS A 94 18.59 9.53 -23.45
C LYS A 94 19.12 10.82 -22.82
N ASN A 95 20.16 10.71 -21.98
CA ASN A 95 20.84 11.89 -21.45
C ASN A 95 21.79 12.50 -22.50
N LYS A 96 22.51 13.57 -22.13
CA LYS A 96 23.46 14.27 -23.03
C LYS A 96 24.62 13.38 -23.51
N LYS A 97 24.88 12.26 -22.85
CA LYS A 97 25.90 11.25 -23.20
C LYS A 97 25.33 10.06 -23.96
N GLU A 98 24.07 10.15 -24.41
CA GLU A 98 23.32 9.07 -25.05
C GLU A 98 23.04 7.84 -24.18
N GLU A 99 23.27 7.92 -22.86
CA GLU A 99 22.97 6.84 -21.92
C GLU A 99 21.45 6.80 -21.65
N ARG A 100 20.92 5.58 -21.55
CA ARG A 100 19.50 5.36 -21.27
C ARG A 100 19.21 5.63 -19.80
N GLU A 101 18.37 6.61 -19.56
CA GLU A 101 17.84 6.95 -18.24
C GLU A 101 16.36 6.55 -18.15
N HIS A 102 15.85 6.47 -16.93
CA HIS A 102 14.44 6.22 -16.70
C HIS A 102 13.91 6.88 -15.43
N ARG A 103 12.59 7.09 -15.41
CA ARG A 103 11.87 7.62 -14.25
C ARG A 103 10.55 6.89 -14.12
N ILE A 104 10.31 6.37 -12.93
CA ILE A 104 9.01 5.84 -12.54
C ILE A 104 8.08 7.03 -12.26
N THR A 105 6.98 7.12 -12.98
CA THR A 105 6.01 8.23 -12.91
C THR A 105 4.84 7.93 -11.98
N LYS A 106 4.58 6.66 -11.69
CA LYS A 106 3.54 6.22 -10.75
C LYS A 106 4.01 4.99 -9.98
N ARG A 107 3.74 4.98 -8.67
CA ARG A 107 3.92 3.85 -7.76
C ARG A 107 2.69 3.77 -6.87
N ASP A 108 2.17 2.56 -6.67
CA ASP A 108 1.15 2.31 -5.67
C ASP A 108 1.80 1.58 -4.49
N TYR A 109 1.45 2.01 -3.28
CA TYR A 109 2.08 1.54 -2.05
C TYR A 109 1.10 0.69 -1.24
N VAL A 110 1.64 -0.32 -0.57
CA VAL A 110 0.93 -1.15 0.41
C VAL A 110 1.73 -1.11 1.70
N SER A 111 1.05 -0.93 2.82
CA SER A 111 1.65 -1.01 4.15
C SER A 111 0.73 -1.82 5.05
N TYR A 112 1.28 -2.79 5.76
CA TYR A 112 0.50 -3.60 6.70
C TYR A 112 1.31 -3.92 7.96
N VAL A 113 0.81 -3.47 9.11
CA VAL A 113 1.38 -3.84 10.42
C VAL A 113 0.76 -5.16 10.87
N GLY A 114 1.54 -6.24 10.79
CA GLY A 114 1.09 -7.56 11.21
C GLY A 114 1.69 -8.71 10.38
N ALA A 115 0.95 -9.81 10.30
CA ALA A 115 1.42 -11.05 9.69
C ALA A 115 1.59 -10.94 8.16
N ALA A 116 2.56 -11.69 7.62
CA ALA A 116 2.78 -11.81 6.18
C ALA A 116 1.54 -12.33 5.43
N GLU A 117 0.78 -13.18 6.11
CA GLU A 117 -0.45 -13.79 5.59
C GLU A 117 -1.52 -12.77 5.24
N GLN A 118 -1.60 -11.67 5.98
CA GLN A 118 -2.54 -10.59 5.66
C GLN A 118 -1.94 -9.68 4.60
N PHE A 119 -0.66 -9.31 4.76
CA PHE A 119 0.05 -8.47 3.80
C PHE A 119 -0.05 -8.98 2.34
N LYS A 120 0.09 -10.30 2.11
CA LYS A 120 0.01 -10.85 0.75
C LYS A 120 -1.35 -10.58 0.08
N LYS A 121 -2.45 -10.53 0.85
CA LYS A 121 -3.79 -10.22 0.32
C LYS A 121 -3.87 -8.78 -0.17
N HIS A 122 -3.35 -7.86 0.64
CA HIS A 122 -3.26 -6.44 0.28
C HIS A 122 -2.34 -6.21 -0.93
N LEU A 123 -1.19 -6.90 -0.97
CA LEU A 123 -0.27 -6.84 -2.11
C LEU A 123 -0.90 -7.39 -3.39
N TYR A 124 -1.61 -8.52 -3.29
CA TYR A 124 -2.34 -9.12 -4.41
C TYR A 124 -3.41 -8.17 -4.97
N GLN A 125 -4.23 -7.58 -4.09
CA GLN A 125 -5.24 -6.60 -4.51
C GLN A 125 -4.59 -5.36 -5.15
N CYS A 126 -3.45 -4.89 -4.64
CA CYS A 126 -2.70 -3.81 -5.25
C CYS A 126 -2.16 -4.19 -6.64
N ALA A 127 -1.64 -5.41 -6.79
CA ALA A 127 -1.18 -5.94 -8.07
C ALA A 127 -2.32 -6.02 -9.11
N LEU A 128 -3.50 -6.50 -8.72
CA LEU A 128 -4.69 -6.52 -9.58
C LEU A 128 -5.10 -5.12 -10.03
N ARG A 129 -5.02 -4.10 -9.17
CA ARG A 129 -5.28 -2.69 -9.55
C ARG A 129 -4.26 -2.15 -10.54
N ASN A 130 -3.04 -2.68 -10.53
CA ASN A 130 -1.92 -2.23 -11.38
C ASN A 130 -1.72 -3.09 -12.65
N GLY A 131 -2.65 -4.00 -12.93
CA GLY A 131 -2.70 -4.74 -14.18
C GLY A 131 -2.11 -6.14 -14.14
N TYR A 132 -1.92 -6.71 -12.95
CA TYR A 132 -1.70 -8.15 -12.82
C TYR A 132 -2.90 -8.95 -13.36
N GLY A 133 -2.62 -9.97 -14.17
CA GLY A 133 -3.63 -10.86 -14.76
C GLY A 133 -3.19 -11.44 -16.10
N ASP A 134 -4.17 -12.05 -16.80
CA ASP A 134 -4.03 -12.69 -18.12
C ASP A 134 -4.11 -11.70 -19.29
#